data_AF-A0A127ZIJ3-F1
#
_entry.id   AF-A0A127ZIJ3-F1
#
_cell.length_a   1.000
_cell.length_b   1.000
_cell.length_c   1.000
_cell.angle_alpha   90.00
_cell.angle_beta   90.00
_cell.angle_gamma   90.00
#
_symmetry.space_group_name_H-M   'P 1'
#
loop_
_entity.id
_entity.type
_entity.pdbx_description
1 polymer ?
#
loop_
_entity_poly.entity_id
_entity_poly.type
_entity_poly.pdbx_seq_one_letter_code
_entity_poly.pdbx_strand_id
1 'polypeptide(L)'
;MSSSIYNLPFIRQTVSSLTGGKDPFHNLSWTALPLSLLLAALPHWYTIYLAESNKIQGGWSNVNPRFWVQSLIAKSTTTKLTPLELTILRGQSCQANAFENVPLFIASLVWANYTGLDVGTINRFVVGYLASRALFTVLYVKVSGKATSFARTAVFQVGIGWIVSVWLKGAWKISPALK
;
A
#
# COMPACT_ATOMS: atom_id res chain seq x y z
N MET A 1 23.32 -3.24 -15.20
CA MET A 1 22.79 -4.46 -15.85
C MET A 1 21.28 -4.32 -15.94
N SER A 2 20.73 -4.47 -17.16
CA SER A 2 19.29 -4.44 -17.43
C SER A 2 18.57 -5.59 -16.70
N SER A 3 17.35 -5.36 -16.24
CA SER A 3 16.52 -6.39 -15.63
C SER A 3 16.28 -7.55 -16.62
N SER A 4 16.18 -8.78 -16.11
CA SER A 4 15.91 -9.95 -16.95
C SER A 4 14.59 -9.85 -17.72
N ILE A 5 13.63 -9.08 -17.20
CA ILE A 5 12.32 -8.84 -17.81
C ILE A 5 12.44 -7.88 -19.01
N TYR A 6 13.26 -6.82 -18.90
CA TYR A 6 13.49 -5.88 -20.01
C TYR A 6 14.26 -6.51 -21.18
N ASN A 7 14.94 -7.64 -20.95
CA ASN A 7 15.64 -8.34 -22.01
C ASN A 7 14.69 -9.14 -22.94
N LEU A 8 13.41 -9.28 -22.59
CA LEU A 8 12.41 -9.88 -23.47
C LEU A 8 12.16 -8.98 -24.68
N PRO A 9 12.32 -9.46 -25.94
CA PRO A 9 12.32 -8.61 -27.14
C PRO A 9 11.08 -7.73 -27.28
N PHE A 10 9.90 -8.30 -27.03
CA PHE A 10 8.62 -7.58 -27.10
C PHE A 10 8.49 -6.49 -26.02
N ILE A 11 8.95 -6.76 -24.80
CA ILE A 11 8.93 -5.78 -23.71
C ILE A 11 9.94 -4.67 -24.01
N ARG A 12 11.15 -5.03 -24.44
CA ARG A 12 12.19 -4.06 -24.78
C ARG A 12 11.72 -3.08 -25.85
N GLN A 13 11.14 -3.56 -26.93
CA GLN A 13 10.69 -2.72 -28.05
C GLN A 13 9.57 -1.77 -27.62
N THR A 14 8.56 -2.30 -26.93
CA THR A 14 7.41 -1.52 -26.46
C THR A 14 7.84 -0.47 -25.42
N VAL A 15 8.61 -0.89 -24.42
CA VAL A 15 9.02 -0.02 -23.31
C VAL A 15 10.06 1.00 -23.76
N SER A 16 11.03 0.61 -24.60
CA SER A 16 12.05 1.54 -25.14
C SER A 16 11.43 2.74 -25.85
N SER A 17 10.30 2.54 -26.54
CA SER A 17 9.60 3.63 -27.23
C SER A 17 8.97 4.64 -26.25
N LEU A 18 8.54 4.17 -25.07
CA LEU A 18 7.89 4.97 -24.03
C LEU A 18 8.89 5.61 -23.06
N THR A 19 10.03 4.97 -22.83
CA THR A 19 11.01 5.38 -21.80
C THR A 19 12.26 6.05 -22.38
N GLY A 20 12.32 6.24 -23.71
CA GLY A 20 13.50 6.76 -24.39
C GLY A 20 14.71 5.84 -24.25
N GLY A 21 14.50 4.52 -24.30
CA GLY A 21 15.54 3.50 -24.21
C GLY A 21 16.02 3.15 -22.80
N LYS A 22 15.44 3.75 -21.75
CA LYS A 22 15.77 3.42 -20.34
C LYS A 22 15.03 2.17 -19.89
N ASP A 23 15.69 1.30 -19.11
CA ASP A 23 15.02 0.16 -18.46
C ASP A 23 14.28 0.64 -17.19
N PRO A 24 12.94 0.73 -17.20
CA PRO A 24 12.19 1.19 -16.03
C PRO A 24 12.19 0.16 -14.89
N PHE A 25 12.55 -1.09 -15.16
CA PHE A 25 12.60 -2.14 -14.15
C PHE A 25 13.97 -2.22 -13.46
N HIS A 26 14.94 -1.42 -13.92
CA HIS A 26 16.26 -1.36 -13.29
C HIS A 26 16.14 -0.88 -11.84
N ASN A 27 15.50 0.28 -11.60
CA ASN A 27 15.26 0.81 -10.26
C ASN A 27 13.77 1.15 -10.09
N LEU A 28 13.10 0.45 -9.18
CA LEU A 28 11.66 0.54 -8.97
C LEU A 28 11.22 1.76 -8.15
N SER A 29 12.15 2.63 -7.73
CA SER A 29 11.82 3.81 -6.92
C SER A 29 10.73 4.69 -7.55
N TRP A 30 10.70 4.84 -8.87
CA TRP A 30 9.69 5.63 -9.57
C TRP A 30 8.27 5.05 -9.43
N THR A 31 8.14 3.73 -9.27
CA THR A 31 6.84 3.06 -9.11
C THR A 31 6.28 3.19 -7.71
N ALA A 32 7.14 3.45 -6.71
CA ALA A 32 6.79 3.32 -5.31
C ALA A 32 5.66 4.27 -4.89
N LEU A 33 5.74 5.55 -5.26
CA LEU A 33 4.70 6.53 -4.96
C LEU A 33 3.35 6.18 -5.62
N PRO A 34 3.25 6.07 -6.96
CA PRO A 34 1.96 5.80 -7.60
C PRO A 34 1.36 4.46 -7.16
N LEU A 35 2.16 3.39 -7.03
CA LEU A 35 1.64 2.09 -6.60
C LEU A 35 1.20 2.08 -5.13
N SER A 36 1.93 2.76 -4.24
CA SER A 36 1.55 2.82 -2.82
C SER A 36 0.25 3.62 -2.61
N LEU A 37 0.06 4.73 -3.33
CA LEU A 37 -1.18 5.50 -3.31
C LEU A 37 -2.35 4.72 -3.93
N LEU A 38 -2.10 4.03 -5.04
CA LEU A 38 -3.10 3.16 -5.67
C LEU A 38 -3.56 2.07 -4.70
N LEU A 39 -2.62 1.32 -4.11
CA LEU A 39 -2.95 0.30 -3.11
C LEU A 39 -3.69 0.86 -1.90
N ALA A 40 -3.35 2.08 -1.45
CA ALA A 40 -4.05 2.74 -0.35
C ALA A 40 -5.50 3.14 -0.71
N ALA A 41 -5.77 3.51 -1.96
CA ALA A 41 -7.08 3.92 -2.43
C ALA A 41 -8.01 2.76 -2.79
N LEU A 42 -7.49 1.60 -3.22
CA LEU A 42 -8.31 0.44 -3.62
C LEU A 42 -9.40 0.02 -2.61
N PRO A 43 -9.14 -0.12 -1.30
CA PRO A 43 -10.21 -0.51 -0.36
C PRO A 43 -11.31 0.55 -0.25
N HIS A 44 -10.99 1.83 -0.47
CA HIS A 44 -11.98 2.90 -0.56
C HIS A 44 -12.88 2.69 -1.77
N TRP A 45 -12.30 2.61 -2.97
CA TRP A 45 -13.07 2.45 -4.21
C TRP A 45 -13.94 1.20 -4.24
N TYR A 46 -13.44 0.10 -3.68
CA TYR A 46 -14.23 -1.11 -3.49
C TYR A 46 -15.44 -0.87 -2.58
N THR A 47 -15.26 -0.17 -1.46
CA THR A 47 -16.33 0.01 -0.48
C THR A 47 -17.32 1.13 -0.82
N ILE A 48 -16.92 2.18 -1.56
CA ILE A 48 -17.88 3.15 -2.12
C ILE A 48 -18.78 2.47 -3.15
N TYR A 49 -18.23 1.58 -3.98
CA TYR A 49 -19.02 0.81 -4.94
C TYR A 49 -20.06 -0.06 -4.23
N LEU A 50 -19.66 -0.76 -3.16
CA LEU A 50 -20.57 -1.56 -2.35
C LEU A 50 -21.65 -0.71 -1.67
N ALA A 51 -21.27 0.43 -1.08
CA ALA A 51 -22.22 1.33 -0.42
C ALA A 51 -23.27 1.87 -1.41
N GLU A 52 -22.83 2.28 -2.59
CA GLU A 52 -23.68 2.85 -3.63
C GLU A 52 -24.62 1.80 -4.25
N SER A 53 -24.06 0.65 -4.68
CA SER A 53 -24.83 -0.42 -5.32
C SER A 53 -25.88 -1.04 -4.40
N ASN A 54 -25.62 -1.10 -3.10
CA ASN A 54 -26.55 -1.67 -2.11
C ASN A 54 -27.38 -0.60 -1.38
N LYS A 55 -27.27 0.68 -1.79
CA LYS A 55 -28.00 1.81 -1.18
C LYS A 55 -27.86 1.88 0.35
N ILE A 56 -26.67 1.55 0.86
CA ILE A 56 -26.35 1.71 2.28
C ILE A 56 -26.44 3.19 2.62
N GLN A 57 -27.26 3.53 3.63
CA GLN A 57 -27.56 4.93 3.98
C GLN A 57 -28.10 5.76 2.79
N GLY A 58 -28.81 5.13 1.85
CA GLY A 58 -29.32 5.77 0.64
C GLY A 58 -28.31 5.81 -0.53
N GLY A 59 -27.11 5.26 -0.34
CA GLY A 59 -26.01 5.33 -1.31
C GLY A 59 -24.81 6.06 -0.75
N TRP A 60 -23.70 6.04 -1.48
CA TRP A 60 -22.50 6.73 -1.08
C TRP A 60 -22.62 8.24 -1.35
N SER A 61 -22.29 9.07 -0.36
CA SER A 61 -22.29 10.52 -0.52
C SER A 61 -20.87 11.10 -0.62
N ASN A 62 -20.55 11.65 -1.78
CA ASN A 62 -19.31 12.41 -2.00
C ASN A 62 -19.37 13.84 -1.44
N VAL A 63 -20.56 14.32 -1.02
CA VAL A 63 -20.70 15.66 -0.43
C VAL A 63 -19.97 15.75 0.91
N ASN A 64 -20.07 14.69 1.73
CA ASN A 64 -19.33 14.60 2.98
C ASN A 64 -18.98 13.13 3.30
N PRO A 65 -17.95 12.56 2.65
CA PRO A 65 -17.63 11.13 2.76
C PRO A 65 -17.18 10.74 4.18
N ARG A 66 -16.51 11.64 4.91
CA ARG A 66 -16.11 11.39 6.30
C ARG A 66 -17.32 11.32 7.22
N PHE A 67 -18.27 12.25 7.07
CA PHE A 67 -19.51 12.22 7.82
C PHE A 67 -20.36 10.99 7.50
N TRP A 68 -20.38 10.55 6.23
CA TRP A 68 -21.04 9.30 5.84
C TRP A 68 -20.51 8.12 6.65
N VAL A 69 -19.18 7.95 6.71
CA VAL A 69 -18.53 6.88 7.49
C VAL A 69 -18.84 7.01 8.99
N GLN A 70 -18.78 8.23 9.54
CA GLN A 70 -19.12 8.50 10.94
C GLN A 70 -20.57 8.16 11.26
N SER A 71 -21.50 8.45 10.34
CA SER A 71 -22.92 8.13 10.50
C SER A 71 -23.14 6.61 10.55
N LEU A 72 -22.38 5.85 9.75
CA LEU A 72 -22.45 4.38 9.78
C LEU A 72 -21.87 3.81 11.08
N ILE A 73 -20.82 4.43 11.62
CA ILE A 73 -20.27 4.09 12.94
C ILE A 73 -21.29 4.43 14.04
N ALA A 74 -21.93 5.60 13.99
CA ALA A 74 -22.95 6.00 14.94
C ALA A 74 -24.14 5.03 14.95
N LYS A 75 -24.56 4.53 13.77
CA LYS A 75 -25.59 3.48 13.68
C LYS A 75 -25.23 2.23 14.50
N SER A 76 -23.94 1.88 14.59
CA SER A 76 -23.49 0.69 15.32
C SER A 76 -23.73 0.76 16.84
N THR A 77 -23.93 1.95 17.40
CA THR A 77 -24.19 2.15 18.83
C THR A 77 -25.64 1.88 19.19
N THR A 78 -26.57 2.07 18.24
CA THR A 78 -28.01 1.87 18.43
C THR A 78 -28.52 0.59 17.78
N THR A 79 -27.84 0.08 16.74
CA THR A 79 -28.32 -1.03 15.92
C THR A 79 -27.16 -1.90 15.45
N LYS A 80 -27.36 -3.21 15.48
CA LYS A 80 -26.37 -4.16 14.97
C LYS A 80 -26.17 -3.96 13.47
N LEU A 81 -24.92 -3.76 13.07
CA LEU A 81 -24.56 -3.62 11.66
C LEU A 81 -24.63 -4.97 10.93
N THR A 82 -25.01 -4.90 9.66
CA THR A 82 -24.96 -6.03 8.74
C THR A 82 -23.52 -6.41 8.39
N PRO A 83 -23.25 -7.65 7.91
CA PRO A 83 -21.93 -8.05 7.45
C PRO A 83 -21.37 -7.14 6.34
N LEU A 84 -22.23 -6.62 5.47
CA LEU A 84 -21.86 -5.70 4.40
C LEU A 84 -21.41 -4.34 4.96
N GLU A 85 -22.18 -3.75 5.88
CA GLU A 85 -21.81 -2.49 6.54
C GLU A 85 -20.50 -2.61 7.31
N LEU A 86 -20.28 -3.73 8.00
CA LEU A 86 -19.00 -4.02 8.66
C LEU A 86 -17.85 -4.12 7.65
N THR A 87 -18.10 -4.68 6.46
CA THR A 87 -17.11 -4.76 5.38
C THR A 87 -16.76 -3.37 4.84
N ILE A 88 -17.75 -2.50 4.68
CA ILE A 88 -17.57 -1.11 4.27
C ILE A 88 -16.71 -0.37 5.29
N LEU A 89 -17.04 -0.45 6.57
CA LEU A 89 -16.25 0.16 7.64
C LEU A 89 -14.81 -0.38 7.67
N ARG A 90 -14.61 -1.69 7.49
CA ARG A 90 -13.26 -2.27 7.39
C ARG A 90 -12.46 -1.71 6.21
N GLY A 91 -13.07 -1.55 5.04
CA GLY A 91 -12.37 -0.98 3.89
C GLY A 91 -11.98 0.49 4.09
N GLN A 92 -12.86 1.31 4.67
CA GLN A 92 -12.54 2.71 5.00
C GLN A 92 -11.43 2.80 6.07
N SER A 93 -11.46 1.95 7.10
CA SER A 93 -10.37 1.88 8.09
C SER A 93 -9.07 1.36 7.47
N CYS A 94 -9.14 0.43 6.52
CA CYS A 94 -7.97 -0.06 5.79
C CYS A 94 -7.32 1.03 4.94
N GLN A 95 -8.14 1.85 4.26
CA GLN A 95 -7.69 3.00 3.50
C GLN A 95 -6.95 4.01 4.40
N ALA A 96 -7.56 4.40 5.52
CA ALA A 96 -6.95 5.33 6.47
C ALA A 96 -5.58 4.83 6.94
N ASN A 97 -5.50 3.57 7.39
CA ASN A 97 -4.25 2.95 7.79
C ASN A 97 -3.20 2.92 6.66
N ALA A 98 -3.62 2.67 5.43
CA ALA A 98 -2.70 2.67 4.30
C ALA A 98 -2.13 4.07 4.03
N PHE A 99 -2.96 5.12 4.00
CA PHE A 99 -2.49 6.49 3.80
C PHE A 99 -1.62 7.00 4.95
N GLU A 100 -1.84 6.56 6.18
CA GLU A 100 -0.94 6.86 7.32
C GLU A 100 0.46 6.26 7.14
N ASN A 101 0.58 5.14 6.41
CA ASN A 101 1.84 4.43 6.21
C ASN A 101 2.59 4.82 4.94
N VAL A 102 1.90 5.38 3.92
CA VAL A 102 2.53 5.83 2.66
C VAL A 102 3.68 6.82 2.92
N PRO A 103 3.54 7.89 3.73
CA PRO A 103 4.63 8.83 3.99
C PRO A 103 5.88 8.15 4.56
N LEU A 104 5.71 7.21 5.48
CA LEU A 104 6.83 6.49 6.09
C LEU A 104 7.55 5.59 5.06
N PHE A 105 6.80 4.92 4.19
CA PHE A 105 7.37 4.14 3.09
C PHE A 105 8.19 5.02 2.13
N ILE A 106 7.63 6.15 1.72
CA ILE A 106 8.30 7.08 0.80
C ILE A 106 9.53 7.71 1.45
N ALA A 107 9.45 8.14 2.72
CA ALA A 107 10.62 8.63 3.45
C ALA A 107 11.74 7.58 3.53
N SER A 108 11.39 6.32 3.77
CA SER A 108 12.35 5.21 3.82
C SER A 108 12.98 4.92 2.45
N LEU A 109 12.22 5.09 1.36
CA LEU A 109 12.73 4.98 0.00
C LEU A 109 13.69 6.13 -0.35
N VAL A 110 13.35 7.35 0.06
CA VAL A 110 14.24 8.52 -0.09
C VAL A 110 15.53 8.28 0.69
N TRP A 111 15.44 7.80 1.92
CA TRP A 111 16.60 7.38 2.72
C TRP A 111 17.47 6.34 2.02
N ALA A 112 16.86 5.30 1.43
CA ALA A 112 17.58 4.26 0.70
C ALA A 112 18.36 4.80 -0.51
N ASN A 113 17.75 5.72 -1.27
CA ASN A 113 18.39 6.36 -2.41
C ASN A 113 19.48 7.34 -1.95
N TYR A 114 19.21 8.14 -0.92
CA TYR A 114 20.16 9.11 -0.35
C TYR A 114 21.43 8.43 0.17
N THR A 115 21.28 7.31 0.89
CA THR A 115 22.42 6.54 1.43
C THR A 115 23.17 5.72 0.38
N GLY A 116 22.70 5.70 -0.87
CA GLY A 116 23.35 4.97 -1.96
C GLY A 116 23.30 3.46 -1.77
N LEU A 117 22.18 2.92 -1.25
CA LEU A 117 21.96 1.48 -1.22
C LEU A 117 21.92 0.91 -2.63
N ASP A 118 22.36 -0.35 -2.77
CA ASP A 118 22.35 -1.01 -4.06
C ASP A 118 20.90 -1.15 -4.59
N VAL A 119 20.77 -1.05 -5.91
CA VAL A 119 19.48 -1.08 -6.60
C VAL A 119 18.70 -2.38 -6.31
N GLY A 120 19.39 -3.51 -6.13
CA GLY A 120 18.74 -4.77 -5.77
C GLY A 120 18.09 -4.73 -4.38
N THR A 121 18.73 -4.08 -3.41
CA THR A 121 18.17 -3.83 -2.07
C THR A 121 16.97 -2.88 -2.14
N ILE A 122 17.06 -1.79 -2.91
CA ILE A 122 15.96 -0.84 -3.10
C ILE A 122 14.75 -1.56 -3.75
N ASN A 123 14.97 -2.34 -4.81
CA ASN A 123 13.89 -3.05 -5.50
C ASN A 123 13.22 -4.09 -4.60
N ARG A 124 14.01 -4.85 -3.81
CA ARG A 124 13.46 -5.81 -2.84
C ARG A 124 12.62 -5.12 -1.76
N PHE A 125 13.06 -3.95 -1.30
CA PHE A 125 12.28 -3.14 -0.36
C PHE A 125 10.94 -2.69 -0.96
N VAL A 126 10.96 -2.10 -2.16
CA VAL A 126 9.73 -1.65 -2.85
C VAL A 126 8.76 -2.81 -3.05
N VAL A 127 9.23 -3.92 -3.63
CA VAL A 127 8.39 -5.09 -3.89
C VAL A 127 7.88 -5.72 -2.59
N GLY A 128 8.78 -5.93 -1.62
CA GLY A 128 8.45 -6.57 -0.36
C GLY A 128 7.42 -5.78 0.45
N TYR A 129 7.59 -4.46 0.53
CA TYR A 129 6.65 -3.58 1.21
C TYR A 129 5.29 -3.51 0.47
N LEU A 130 5.28 -3.30 -0.86
CA LEU A 130 4.03 -3.22 -1.61
C LEU A 130 3.27 -4.55 -1.58
N ALA A 131 3.96 -5.69 -1.65
CA ALA A 131 3.36 -7.01 -1.52
C ALA A 131 2.75 -7.23 -0.13
N SER A 132 3.44 -6.82 0.95
CA SER A 132 2.87 -6.91 2.30
C SER A 132 1.64 -6.03 2.44
N ARG A 133 1.61 -4.83 1.84
CA ARG A 133 0.42 -3.95 1.83
C ARG A 133 -0.74 -4.50 1.02
N ALA A 134 -0.47 -5.13 -0.12
CA ALA A 134 -1.50 -5.79 -0.92
C ALA A 134 -2.15 -6.94 -0.14
N LEU A 135 -1.34 -7.82 0.46
CA LEU A 135 -1.84 -8.92 1.29
C LEU A 135 -2.59 -8.41 2.53
N PHE A 136 -2.04 -7.41 3.22
CA PHE A 136 -2.69 -6.77 4.36
C PHE A 136 -4.07 -6.23 3.98
N THR A 137 -4.20 -5.56 2.83
CA THR A 137 -5.47 -4.99 2.34
C THR A 137 -6.52 -6.08 2.10
N VAL A 138 -6.14 -7.18 1.44
CA VAL A 138 -7.04 -8.32 1.21
C VAL A 138 -7.51 -8.92 2.53
N LEU A 139 -6.59 -9.15 3.47
CA LEU A 139 -6.92 -9.67 4.79
C LEU A 139 -7.83 -8.71 5.55
N TYR A 140 -7.54 -7.41 5.54
CA TYR A 140 -8.32 -6.41 6.27
C TYR A 140 -9.79 -6.41 5.86
N VAL A 141 -10.06 -6.47 4.55
CA VAL A 141 -11.43 -6.39 4.02
C VAL A 141 -12.18 -7.70 4.24
N LYS A 142 -11.56 -8.85 3.94
CA LYS A 142 -12.22 -10.16 3.91
C LYS A 142 -12.32 -10.85 5.26
N VAL A 143 -11.45 -10.52 6.21
CA VAL A 143 -11.36 -11.24 7.48
C VAL A 143 -12.19 -10.55 8.56
N SER A 144 -13.07 -11.32 9.22
CA SER A 144 -13.95 -10.85 10.31
C SER A 144 -13.68 -11.53 11.67
N GLY A 145 -12.88 -12.59 11.71
CA GLY A 145 -12.62 -13.37 12.93
C GLY A 145 -11.49 -12.82 13.80
N LYS A 146 -11.59 -13.02 15.13
CA LYS A 146 -10.57 -12.60 16.10
C LYS A 146 -9.22 -13.32 15.88
N ALA A 147 -9.24 -14.64 15.67
CA ALA A 147 -8.01 -15.41 15.45
C ALA A 147 -7.31 -15.03 14.14
N THR A 148 -8.07 -14.77 13.09
CA THR A 148 -7.55 -14.37 11.78
C THR A 148 -7.12 -12.90 11.72
N SER A 149 -7.51 -12.08 12.72
CA SER A 149 -6.95 -10.73 12.91
C SER A 149 -5.45 -10.74 13.24
N PHE A 150 -4.92 -11.81 13.85
CA PHE A 150 -3.48 -11.94 14.09
C PHE A 150 -2.68 -12.06 12.80
N ALA A 151 -3.25 -12.69 11.75
CA ALA A 151 -2.61 -12.76 10.44
C ALA A 151 -2.45 -11.36 9.82
N ARG A 152 -3.45 -10.49 9.98
CA ARG A 152 -3.37 -9.08 9.55
C ARG A 152 -2.23 -8.35 10.28
N THR A 153 -2.12 -8.52 11.59
CA THR A 153 -1.04 -7.92 12.38
C THR A 153 0.32 -8.46 11.95
N ALA A 154 0.47 -9.78 11.74
CA ALA A 154 1.72 -10.37 11.28
C ALA A 154 2.17 -9.78 9.93
N VAL A 155 1.27 -9.70 8.95
CA VAL A 155 1.57 -9.12 7.63
C VAL A 155 1.90 -7.63 7.72
N PHE A 156 1.21 -6.89 8.59
CA PHE A 156 1.56 -5.49 8.87
C PHE A 156 3.01 -5.36 9.37
N GLN A 157 3.40 -6.20 10.33
CA GLN A 157 4.75 -6.19 10.90
C GLN A 157 5.82 -6.60 9.90
N VAL A 158 5.51 -7.45 8.91
CA VAL A 158 6.45 -7.71 7.79
C VAL A 158 6.75 -6.41 7.03
N GLY A 159 5.74 -5.57 6.77
CA GLY A 159 5.93 -4.26 6.13
C GLY A 159 6.79 -3.30 6.97
N ILE A 160 6.57 -3.29 8.29
CA ILE A 160 7.42 -2.53 9.22
C ILE A 160 8.86 -3.08 9.25
N GLY A 161 9.03 -4.40 9.21
CA GLY A 161 10.34 -5.04 9.10
C GLY A 161 11.11 -4.60 7.85
N TRP A 162 10.43 -4.47 6.71
CA TRP A 162 11.03 -3.90 5.49
C TRP A 162 11.53 -2.47 5.71
N ILE A 163 10.71 -1.60 6.30
CA ILE A 163 11.10 -0.22 6.64
C ILE A 163 12.34 -0.21 7.52
N VAL A 164 12.30 -0.90 8.66
CA VAL A 164 13.42 -0.96 9.62
C VAL A 164 14.69 -1.50 8.96
N SER A 165 14.57 -2.54 8.12
CA SER A 165 15.71 -3.13 7.44
C SER A 165 16.44 -2.15 6.53
N VAL A 166 15.70 -1.28 5.82
CA VAL A 166 16.28 -0.27 4.94
C VAL A 166 16.92 0.86 5.71
N TRP A 167 16.29 1.29 6.81
CA TRP A 167 16.88 2.29 7.70
C TRP A 167 18.21 1.83 8.25
N LEU A 168 18.27 0.61 8.80
CA LEU A 168 19.51 0.02 9.30
C LEU A 168 20.56 -0.10 8.20
N LYS A 169 20.22 -0.69 7.04
CA LYS A 169 21.16 -0.85 5.93
C LYS A 169 21.74 0.50 5.46
N GLY A 170 20.89 1.52 5.34
CA GLY A 170 21.33 2.87 4.97
C GLY A 170 22.27 3.46 6.01
N ALA A 171 21.95 3.32 7.29
CA ALA A 171 22.81 3.79 8.38
C ALA A 171 24.19 3.13 8.37
N TRP A 172 24.26 1.79 8.21
CA TRP A 172 25.52 1.07 8.10
C TRP A 172 26.35 1.50 6.88
N LYS A 173 25.68 1.85 5.78
CA LYS A 173 26.34 2.29 4.54
C LYS A 173 27.05 3.64 4.70
N ILE A 174 26.48 4.56 5.48
CA ILE A 174 27.03 5.91 5.69
C ILE A 174 27.76 6.06 7.05
N SER A 175 27.76 5.03 7.90
CA SER A 175 28.33 5.07 9.26
C SER A 175 29.77 5.62 9.32
N PRO A 176 30.71 5.26 8.41
CA PRO A 176 32.05 5.87 8.40
C PRO A 176 32.08 7.37 8.10
N ALA A 177 31.01 7.93 7.52
CA ALA A 177 30.88 9.32 7.12
C ALA A 177 30.11 10.19 8.15
N LEU A 178 29.56 9.60 9.22
CA LEU A 178 28.78 10.28 10.25
C LEU A 178 29.62 10.69 11.49
N LYS A 179 30.90 10.99 11.32
CA LYS A 179 31.75 11.49 12.42
C LYS A 179 31.26 12.84 12.94
#